data_AF-A0A2G9RBC3-F1
#
_entry.id   AF-A0A2G9RBC3-F1
#
_cell.length_a   1.000
_cell.length_b   1.000
_cell.length_c   1.000
_cell.angle_alpha   90.00
_cell.angle_beta   90.00
_cell.angle_gamma   90.00
#
_symmetry.space_group_name_H-M   'P 1'
#
loop_
_entity.id
_entity.type
_entity.pdbx_description
1 polymer ?
#
loop_
_entity_poly.entity_id
_entity_poly.type
_entity_poly.pdbx_seq_one_letter_code
_entity_poly.pdbx_strand_id
1 'polypeptide(L)'
;MNVSGLEEGMDRETVTTALLSNPLMRSLGAAVIPLLVEEYLGDETDPAEIRNRFLDLCGDFVFVMPALKTAKYHRDSGYPVYFYELRRRPSLFKDIKPDYVKADHGDELFFVIGGPFLPDDTLFSGLTEEEEKVLSKNMMKYWANFARTGDPNGPGLAEWPRYDQDEGYLQIDVHPKQKAAQRLKDTKYEFWNKILPEKIQKMAQEAAEHAGGEDGRPLVGTRYGKLLGKMVTVKETDRQVHAFYGVPFAKPPVGPLRFAASGPPESWNGVKEATEQPPM
;
A
#
# COMPACT_ATOMS: atom_id res chain seq x y z
N MET A 1 -4.42 -8.20 -13.19
CA MET A 1 -2.94 -8.28 -13.08
C MET A 1 -2.64 -9.77 -12.99
N ASN A 2 -1.93 -10.36 -13.95
CA ASN A 2 -1.59 -11.78 -13.87
C ASN A 2 -0.34 -11.92 -12.99
N VAL A 3 -0.52 -12.30 -11.73
CA VAL A 3 0.58 -12.49 -10.78
C VAL A 3 0.89 -13.98 -10.74
N SER A 4 2.10 -14.34 -11.16
CA SER A 4 2.55 -15.74 -11.16
C SER A 4 2.49 -16.35 -9.76
N GLY A 5 2.10 -17.62 -9.66
CA GLY A 5 2.08 -18.37 -8.39
C GLY A 5 0.88 -18.11 -7.48
N LEU A 6 -0.12 -17.31 -7.89
CA LEU A 6 -1.33 -17.16 -7.08
C LEU A 6 -2.10 -18.48 -6.91
N GLU A 7 -2.13 -19.33 -7.94
CA GLU A 7 -2.84 -20.61 -7.84
C GLU A 7 -2.00 -21.66 -7.09
N GLU A 8 -0.75 -21.84 -7.48
CA GLU A 8 0.12 -22.91 -6.98
C GLU A 8 0.84 -22.57 -5.66
N GLY A 9 0.83 -21.29 -5.25
CA GLY A 9 1.67 -20.77 -4.16
C GLY A 9 2.84 -19.96 -4.69
N MET A 10 3.42 -19.12 -3.84
CA MET A 10 4.45 -18.14 -4.23
C MET A 10 5.74 -18.37 -3.45
N ASP A 11 6.86 -17.98 -4.03
CA ASP A 11 8.13 -17.83 -3.31
C ASP A 11 8.46 -16.34 -3.10
N ARG A 12 9.49 -16.09 -2.29
CA ARG A 12 9.95 -14.74 -1.95
C ARG A 12 10.36 -13.92 -3.18
N GLU A 13 10.99 -14.55 -4.17
CA GLU A 13 11.47 -13.88 -5.38
C GLU A 13 10.30 -13.41 -6.24
N THR A 14 9.29 -14.28 -6.37
CA THR A 14 8.04 -14.02 -7.08
C THR A 14 7.28 -12.88 -6.41
N VAL A 15 7.16 -12.89 -5.08
CA VAL A 15 6.55 -11.78 -4.32
C VAL A 15 7.31 -10.48 -4.53
N THR A 16 8.64 -10.49 -4.41
CA THR A 16 9.47 -9.29 -4.59
C THR A 16 9.30 -8.71 -6.00
N THR A 17 9.29 -9.58 -7.02
CA THR A 17 9.11 -9.19 -8.42
C THR A 17 7.71 -8.62 -8.66
N ALA A 18 6.67 -9.23 -8.08
CA ALA A 18 5.30 -8.75 -8.18
C ALA A 18 5.15 -7.34 -7.56
N LEU A 19 5.75 -7.12 -6.39
CA LEU A 19 5.75 -5.82 -5.71
C LEU A 19 6.49 -4.75 -6.51
N LEU A 20 7.67 -5.06 -7.07
CA LEU A 20 8.45 -4.12 -7.90
C LEU A 20 7.74 -3.77 -9.21
N SER A 21 6.96 -4.70 -9.75
CA SER A 21 6.21 -4.53 -11.00
C SER A 21 4.89 -3.77 -10.81
N ASN A 22 4.38 -3.68 -9.58
CA ASN A 22 3.14 -2.98 -9.27
C ASN A 22 3.39 -1.45 -9.12
N PRO A 23 2.75 -0.59 -9.93
CA PRO A 23 2.99 0.86 -9.88
C PRO A 23 2.65 1.52 -8.53
N LEU A 24 1.61 1.03 -7.85
CA LEU A 24 1.18 1.53 -6.55
C LEU A 24 2.24 1.23 -5.49
N MET A 25 2.74 -0.01 -5.44
CA MET A 25 3.80 -0.41 -4.51
C MET A 25 5.13 0.31 -4.83
N ARG A 26 5.47 0.43 -6.12
CA ARG A 26 6.69 1.12 -6.57
C ARG A 26 6.70 2.61 -6.18
N SER A 27 5.54 3.23 -6.00
CA SER A 27 5.43 4.62 -5.55
C SER A 27 6.01 4.85 -4.14
N LEU A 28 6.12 3.81 -3.31
CA LEU A 28 6.78 3.86 -2.00
C LEU A 28 8.31 3.93 -2.10
N GLY A 29 8.87 3.67 -3.28
CA GLY A 29 10.32 3.59 -3.53
C GLY A 29 10.81 2.14 -3.51
N ALA A 30 11.64 1.77 -4.51
CA ALA A 30 12.12 0.40 -4.67
C ALA A 30 12.89 -0.13 -3.45
N ALA A 31 13.61 0.74 -2.73
CA ALA A 31 14.33 0.41 -1.50
C ALA A 31 13.41 0.01 -0.33
N VAL A 32 12.11 0.32 -0.41
CA VAL A 32 11.13 -0.05 0.61
C VAL A 32 10.64 -1.49 0.46
N ILE A 33 10.67 -2.05 -0.76
CA ILE A 33 10.14 -3.40 -1.03
C ILE A 33 10.78 -4.48 -0.15
N PRO A 34 12.12 -4.52 0.06
CA PRO A 34 12.72 -5.49 0.97
C PRO A 34 12.21 -5.40 2.41
N LEU A 35 11.89 -4.20 2.90
CA LEU A 35 11.34 -4.00 4.25
C LEU A 35 9.94 -4.59 4.38
N LEU A 36 9.12 -4.46 3.32
CA LEU A 36 7.77 -5.02 3.28
C LEU A 36 7.79 -6.55 3.16
N VAL A 37 8.67 -7.06 2.31
CA VAL A 37 8.91 -8.50 2.15
C VAL A 37 9.32 -9.11 3.49
N GLU A 38 10.27 -8.49 4.18
CA GLU A 38 10.71 -8.96 5.49
C GLU A 38 9.58 -8.93 6.53
N GLU A 39 8.86 -7.81 6.63
CA GLU A 39 7.77 -7.65 7.60
C GLU A 39 6.63 -8.68 7.43
N TYR A 40 6.28 -9.02 6.20
CA TYR A 40 5.15 -9.91 5.93
C TYR A 40 5.57 -11.37 5.82
N LEU A 41 6.69 -11.67 5.16
CA LEU A 41 7.10 -13.04 4.90
C LEU A 41 7.94 -13.59 6.06
N GLY A 42 8.73 -12.77 6.77
CA GLY A 42 9.62 -13.22 7.83
C GLY A 42 10.51 -14.37 7.36
N ASP A 43 10.60 -15.47 8.10
CA ASP A 43 11.32 -16.69 7.69
C ASP A 43 10.42 -17.75 7.02
N GLU A 44 9.22 -17.38 6.56
CA GLU A 44 8.28 -18.34 5.97
C GLU A 44 8.83 -18.96 4.68
N THR A 45 8.59 -20.26 4.52
CA THR A 45 9.03 -21.06 3.37
C THR A 45 7.90 -21.81 2.68
N ASP A 46 6.74 -21.97 3.33
CA ASP A 46 5.59 -22.63 2.71
C ASP A 46 4.99 -21.76 1.59
N PRO A 47 4.91 -22.25 0.33
CA PRO A 47 4.44 -21.43 -0.78
C PRO A 47 3.00 -20.93 -0.66
N ALA A 48 2.11 -21.71 -0.02
CA ALA A 48 0.72 -21.31 0.16
C ALA A 48 0.61 -20.21 1.22
N GLU A 49 1.39 -20.30 2.30
CA GLU A 49 1.46 -19.25 3.33
C GLU A 49 2.15 -17.98 2.84
N ILE A 50 3.21 -18.08 2.02
CA ILE A 50 3.84 -16.91 1.37
C ILE A 50 2.83 -16.18 0.50
N ARG A 51 2.04 -16.91 -0.31
CA ARG A 51 0.95 -16.31 -1.10
C ARG A 51 -0.05 -15.60 -0.19
N ASN A 52 -0.53 -16.25 0.87
CA ASN A 52 -1.53 -15.68 1.78
C ASN A 52 -1.00 -14.37 2.42
N ARG A 53 0.26 -14.37 2.88
CA ARG A 53 0.92 -13.19 3.46
C ARG A 53 1.15 -12.08 2.44
N PHE A 54 1.43 -12.41 1.18
CA PHE A 54 1.48 -11.43 0.08
C PHE A 54 0.12 -10.78 -0.19
N LEU A 55 -0.96 -11.56 -0.18
CA LEU A 55 -2.32 -11.04 -0.31
C LEU A 55 -2.71 -10.17 0.89
N ASP A 56 -2.33 -10.56 2.10
CA ASP A 56 -2.50 -9.75 3.32
C ASP A 56 -1.76 -8.42 3.23
N LEU A 57 -0.52 -8.40 2.72
CA LEU A 57 0.26 -7.18 2.47
C LEU A 57 -0.49 -6.24 1.54
N CYS A 58 -0.98 -6.76 0.40
CA CYS A 58 -1.71 -5.95 -0.57
C CYS A 58 -3.03 -5.41 0.02
N GLY A 59 -3.79 -6.26 0.72
CA GLY A 59 -5.03 -5.86 1.38
C GLY A 59 -4.81 -4.81 2.48
N ASP A 60 -3.75 -4.96 3.27
CA ASP A 60 -3.40 -4.02 4.33
C ASP A 60 -3.02 -2.66 3.76
N PHE A 61 -2.18 -2.64 2.74
CA PHE A 61 -1.71 -1.41 2.11
C PHE A 61 -2.85 -0.62 1.44
N VAL A 62 -3.71 -1.32 0.68
CA VAL A 62 -4.76 -0.66 -0.12
C VAL A 62 -5.99 -0.30 0.72
N PHE A 63 -6.39 -1.17 1.66
CA PHE A 63 -7.68 -1.06 2.33
C PHE A 63 -7.57 -0.91 3.85
N VAL A 64 -6.93 -1.86 4.54
CA VAL A 64 -7.06 -1.96 6.00
C VAL A 64 -6.37 -0.80 6.71
N MET A 65 -5.11 -0.48 6.36
CA MET A 65 -4.36 0.58 7.04
C MET A 65 -4.97 1.96 6.81
N PRO A 66 -5.36 2.36 5.58
CA PRO A 66 -6.10 3.61 5.35
C PRO A 66 -7.44 3.66 6.10
N ALA A 67 -8.19 2.56 6.14
CA ALA A 67 -9.48 2.50 6.84
C ALA A 67 -9.30 2.68 8.36
N LEU A 68 -8.36 1.96 8.98
CA LEU A 68 -8.04 2.11 10.40
C LEU A 68 -7.59 3.54 10.73
N LYS A 69 -6.73 4.13 9.90
CA LYS A 69 -6.26 5.51 10.09
C LYS A 69 -7.41 6.51 10.02
N THR A 70 -8.31 6.32 9.06
CA THR A 70 -9.52 7.15 8.91
C THR A 70 -10.45 7.02 10.12
N ALA A 71 -10.67 5.79 10.61
CA ALA A 71 -11.49 5.53 11.79
C ALA A 71 -10.91 6.22 13.05
N LYS A 72 -9.59 6.13 13.26
CA LYS A 72 -8.91 6.82 14.36
C LYS A 72 -9.06 8.35 14.26
N TYR A 73 -8.85 8.95 13.09
CA TYR A 73 -9.07 10.39 12.91
C TYR A 73 -10.51 10.82 13.16
N HIS A 74 -11.50 10.04 12.70
CA HIS A 74 -12.90 10.37 12.90
C HIS A 74 -13.31 10.24 14.38
N ARG A 75 -12.83 9.20 15.07
CA ARG A 75 -12.97 9.01 16.52
C ARG A 75 -12.36 10.18 17.30
N ASP A 76 -11.12 10.54 16.99
CA ASP A 76 -10.36 11.57 17.70
C ASP A 76 -10.91 12.99 17.44
N SER A 77 -11.74 13.14 16.40
CA SER A 77 -12.53 14.34 16.14
C SER A 77 -13.81 14.44 17.00
N GLY A 78 -14.07 13.46 17.87
CA GLY A 78 -15.18 13.45 18.82
C GLY A 78 -16.47 12.78 18.32
N TYR A 79 -16.47 12.20 17.12
CA TYR A 79 -17.66 11.58 16.53
C TYR A 79 -17.76 10.07 16.83
N PRO A 80 -18.99 9.50 16.86
CA PRO A 80 -19.16 8.06 16.97
C PRO A 80 -18.69 7.35 15.69
N VAL A 81 -17.93 6.28 15.88
CA VAL A 81 -17.41 5.43 14.80
C VAL A 81 -17.74 3.99 15.14
N TYR A 82 -18.11 3.21 14.13
CA TYR A 82 -18.25 1.77 14.22
C TYR A 82 -17.42 1.15 13.10
N PHE A 83 -16.67 0.10 13.42
CA PHE A 83 -15.78 -0.58 12.47
C PHE A 83 -16.14 -2.06 12.40
N TYR A 84 -16.00 -2.68 11.23
CA TYR A 84 -16.20 -4.12 11.07
C TYR A 84 -15.16 -4.75 10.14
N GLU A 85 -15.01 -6.07 10.28
CA GLU A 85 -14.28 -6.94 9.36
C GLU A 85 -15.24 -8.06 8.92
N LEU A 86 -15.57 -8.14 7.63
CA LEU A 86 -16.31 -9.28 7.10
C LEU A 86 -15.38 -10.48 6.96
N ARG A 87 -15.79 -11.63 7.48
CA ARG A 87 -15.02 -12.89 7.42
C ARG A 87 -15.72 -14.00 6.64
N ARG A 88 -17.02 -13.84 6.36
CA ARG A 88 -17.80 -14.81 5.57
C ARG A 88 -17.58 -14.60 4.07
N ARG A 89 -17.10 -15.64 3.41
CA ARG A 89 -17.17 -15.79 1.94
C ARG A 89 -18.60 -16.23 1.55
N PRO A 90 -19.29 -15.51 0.65
CA PRO A 90 -20.59 -15.94 0.15
C PRO A 90 -20.52 -17.29 -0.57
N SER A 91 -21.46 -18.21 -0.26
CA SER A 91 -21.55 -19.52 -0.92
C SER A 91 -21.82 -19.40 -2.42
N LEU A 92 -22.41 -18.30 -2.87
CA LEU A 92 -22.56 -17.93 -4.29
C LEU A 92 -21.23 -18.02 -5.07
N PHE A 93 -20.11 -17.70 -4.42
CA PHE A 93 -18.80 -17.68 -5.06
C PHE A 93 -17.97 -18.93 -4.79
N LYS A 94 -18.53 -19.97 -4.17
CA LYS A 94 -17.82 -21.19 -3.78
C LYS A 94 -17.12 -21.86 -4.97
N ASP A 95 -17.83 -22.03 -6.09
CA ASP A 95 -17.29 -22.73 -7.26
C ASP A 95 -16.65 -21.78 -8.30
N ILE A 96 -16.56 -20.48 -7.98
CA ILE A 96 -16.04 -19.43 -8.87
C ILE A 96 -14.67 -18.93 -8.39
N LYS A 97 -14.53 -18.68 -7.09
CA LYS A 97 -13.28 -18.19 -6.50
C LYS A 97 -12.41 -19.37 -6.01
N PRO A 98 -11.08 -19.31 -6.11
CA PRO A 98 -10.21 -20.33 -5.52
C PRO A 98 -10.41 -20.49 -4.01
N ASP A 99 -10.16 -21.68 -3.46
CA ASP A 99 -10.43 -22.00 -2.04
C ASP A 99 -9.63 -21.16 -1.03
N TYR A 100 -8.45 -20.68 -1.43
CA TYR A 100 -7.63 -19.81 -0.58
C TYR A 100 -8.23 -18.40 -0.44
N VAL A 101 -9.16 -18.01 -1.32
CA VAL A 101 -9.88 -16.75 -1.24
C VAL A 101 -10.97 -16.88 -0.17
N LYS A 102 -10.86 -16.02 0.85
CA LYS A 102 -11.81 -15.93 1.97
C LYS A 102 -12.91 -14.92 1.62
N ALA A 103 -13.34 -14.10 2.58
CA ALA A 103 -14.13 -12.90 2.26
C ALA A 103 -13.26 -11.94 1.44
N ASP A 104 -13.73 -11.63 0.25
CA ASP A 104 -13.01 -10.85 -0.74
C ASP A 104 -13.68 -9.49 -0.96
N HIS A 105 -13.02 -8.62 -1.72
CA HIS A 105 -13.47 -7.25 -1.94
C HIS A 105 -14.87 -7.19 -2.57
N GLY A 106 -15.82 -6.55 -1.87
CA GLY A 106 -17.20 -6.36 -2.31
C GLY A 106 -18.15 -7.50 -1.92
N ASP A 107 -17.66 -8.58 -1.31
CA ASP A 107 -18.51 -9.70 -0.88
C ASP A 107 -19.57 -9.26 0.16
N GLU A 108 -19.32 -8.19 0.91
CA GLU A 108 -20.29 -7.65 1.87
C GLU A 108 -21.56 -7.14 1.19
N LEU A 109 -21.47 -6.67 -0.06
CA LEU A 109 -22.60 -6.12 -0.79
C LEU A 109 -23.71 -7.15 -0.92
N PHE A 110 -23.36 -8.41 -1.17
CA PHE A 110 -24.32 -9.52 -1.26
C PHE A 110 -25.21 -9.58 -0.01
N PHE A 111 -24.62 -9.43 1.18
CA PHE A 111 -25.37 -9.48 2.42
C PHE A 111 -26.09 -8.17 2.73
N VAL A 112 -25.46 -7.02 2.47
CA VAL A 112 -26.00 -5.69 2.79
C VAL A 112 -27.24 -5.35 1.98
N ILE A 113 -27.29 -5.74 0.70
CA ILE A 113 -28.43 -5.42 -0.17
C ILE A 113 -29.53 -6.49 -0.15
N GLY A 114 -29.38 -7.54 0.66
CA GLY A 114 -30.36 -8.64 0.71
C GLY A 114 -30.27 -9.62 -0.46
N GLY A 115 -29.08 -9.81 -1.05
CA GLY A 115 -28.81 -10.76 -2.14
C GLY A 115 -29.45 -12.15 -1.94
N PRO A 116 -29.32 -12.78 -0.74
CA PRO A 116 -30.01 -14.03 -0.38
C PRO A 116 -31.53 -14.11 -0.59
N PHE A 117 -32.20 -12.97 -0.80
CA PHE A 117 -33.65 -12.86 -0.94
C PHE A 117 -34.08 -12.38 -2.33
N LEU A 118 -33.13 -12.09 -3.21
CA LEU A 118 -33.41 -11.66 -4.57
C LEU A 118 -33.76 -12.86 -5.46
N PRO A 119 -34.54 -12.66 -6.53
CA PRO A 119 -34.82 -13.72 -7.49
C PRO A 119 -33.56 -14.18 -8.25
N ASP A 120 -33.64 -15.40 -8.79
CA ASP A 120 -32.55 -16.11 -9.46
C ASP A 120 -32.12 -15.49 -10.81
N ASP A 121 -32.72 -14.40 -11.27
CA ASP A 121 -32.37 -13.67 -12.49
C ASP A 121 -31.59 -12.37 -12.23
N THR A 122 -31.19 -12.13 -10.99
CA THR A 122 -30.44 -10.93 -10.58
C THR A 122 -28.93 -11.13 -10.54
N LEU A 123 -28.16 -10.04 -10.48
CA LEU A 123 -26.68 -10.06 -10.37
C LEU A 123 -26.13 -10.88 -9.18
N PHE A 124 -26.97 -11.19 -8.19
CA PHE A 124 -26.64 -11.96 -6.99
C PHE A 124 -27.39 -13.31 -6.93
N SER A 125 -27.85 -13.80 -8.08
CA SER A 125 -28.52 -15.09 -8.20
C SER A 125 -27.55 -16.24 -7.93
N GLY A 126 -27.91 -17.14 -7.02
CA GLY A 126 -27.24 -18.43 -6.87
C GLY A 126 -27.40 -19.08 -5.51
N LEU A 127 -26.62 -20.13 -5.27
CA LEU A 127 -26.69 -20.93 -4.05
C LEU A 127 -26.47 -20.06 -2.81
N THR A 128 -27.42 -20.14 -1.89
CA THR A 128 -27.36 -19.42 -0.62
C THR A 128 -27.69 -20.37 0.52
N GLU A 129 -26.86 -20.36 1.55
CA GLU A 129 -27.09 -21.17 2.74
C GLU A 129 -28.07 -20.48 3.71
N GLU A 130 -28.79 -21.25 4.53
CA GLU A 130 -29.76 -20.67 5.48
C GLU A 130 -29.09 -19.77 6.53
N GLU A 131 -27.87 -20.09 6.93
CA GLU A 131 -27.06 -19.24 7.82
C GLU A 131 -26.71 -17.88 7.18
N GLU A 132 -26.55 -17.84 5.85
CA GLU A 132 -26.27 -16.62 5.10
C GLU A 132 -27.49 -15.72 4.96
N LYS A 133 -28.70 -16.30 4.90
CA LYS A 133 -29.96 -15.52 5.00
C LYS A 133 -30.07 -14.84 6.36
N VAL A 134 -29.71 -15.54 7.44
CA VAL A 134 -29.70 -14.94 8.78
C VAL A 134 -28.65 -13.83 8.87
N LEU A 135 -27.44 -14.07 8.35
CA LEU A 135 -26.38 -13.07 8.29
C LEU A 135 -26.83 -11.82 7.52
N SER A 136 -27.39 -11.97 6.32
CA SER A 136 -27.89 -10.86 5.50
C SER A 136 -28.99 -10.07 6.21
N LYS A 137 -29.95 -10.74 6.88
CA LYS A 137 -30.95 -10.06 7.71
C LYS A 137 -30.32 -9.24 8.83
N ASN A 138 -29.29 -9.77 9.48
CA ASN A 138 -28.59 -9.08 10.56
C ASN A 138 -27.81 -7.86 10.02
N MET A 139 -27.10 -8.00 8.90
CA MET A 139 -26.41 -6.89 8.25
C MET A 139 -27.40 -5.81 7.81
N MET A 140 -28.48 -6.15 7.10
CA MET A 140 -29.52 -5.16 6.76
C MET A 140 -30.06 -4.42 7.99
N LYS A 141 -30.26 -5.11 9.12
CA LYS A 141 -30.68 -4.48 10.37
C LYS A 141 -29.62 -3.53 10.94
N TYR A 142 -28.35 -3.94 11.04
CA TYR A 142 -27.27 -3.08 11.52
C TYR A 142 -27.18 -1.78 10.68
N TRP A 143 -27.19 -1.90 9.35
CA TRP A 143 -27.09 -0.75 8.45
C TRP A 143 -28.31 0.15 8.54
N ALA A 144 -29.52 -0.42 8.61
CA ALA A 144 -30.74 0.37 8.75
C ALA A 144 -30.85 1.03 10.14
N ASN A 145 -30.37 0.38 11.21
CA ASN A 145 -30.30 0.98 12.54
C ASN A 145 -29.34 2.17 12.53
N PHE A 146 -28.12 1.97 12.02
CA PHE A 146 -27.14 3.05 11.90
C PHE A 146 -27.68 4.24 11.07
N ALA A 147 -28.39 3.97 9.97
CA ALA A 147 -29.01 5.03 9.17
C ALA A 147 -30.11 5.80 9.92
N ARG A 148 -30.85 5.17 10.84
CA ARG A 148 -31.92 5.81 11.61
C ARG A 148 -31.41 6.56 12.84
N THR A 149 -30.40 6.05 13.52
CA THR A 149 -30.03 6.49 14.87
C THR A 149 -28.55 6.85 15.04
N GLY A 150 -27.70 6.51 14.07
CA GLY A 150 -26.25 6.59 14.21
C GLY A 150 -25.64 5.48 15.06
N ASP A 151 -26.42 4.47 15.47
CA ASP A 151 -25.97 3.29 16.22
C ASP A 151 -26.49 2.01 15.52
N PRO A 152 -25.61 1.08 15.11
CA PRO A 152 -26.04 -0.14 14.43
C PRO A 152 -26.77 -1.13 15.37
N ASN A 153 -26.61 -1.00 16.68
CA ASN A 153 -27.13 -1.98 17.65
C ASN A 153 -28.67 -2.03 17.69
N GLY A 154 -29.20 -3.18 18.12
CA GLY A 154 -30.64 -3.35 18.27
C GLY A 154 -31.04 -4.76 18.72
N PRO A 155 -32.33 -4.98 19.03
CA PRO A 155 -32.82 -6.26 19.54
C PRO A 155 -32.51 -7.44 18.62
N GLY A 156 -31.96 -8.51 19.19
CA GLY A 156 -31.63 -9.75 18.47
C GLY A 156 -30.36 -9.68 17.61
N LEU A 157 -29.57 -8.61 17.73
CA LEU A 157 -28.26 -8.49 17.11
C LEU A 157 -27.15 -8.73 18.13
N ALA A 158 -25.97 -9.15 17.65
CA ALA A 158 -24.79 -9.16 18.51
C ALA A 158 -24.37 -7.72 18.79
N GLU A 159 -23.73 -7.51 19.94
CA GLU A 159 -23.21 -6.19 20.28
C GLU A 159 -22.10 -5.79 19.30
N TRP A 160 -22.27 -4.63 18.68
CA TRP A 160 -21.29 -3.97 17.85
C TRP A 160 -20.69 -2.82 18.67
N PRO A 161 -19.46 -2.99 19.20
CA PRO A 161 -18.85 -1.98 20.04
C PRO A 161 -18.53 -0.72 19.23
N ARG A 162 -18.60 0.44 19.89
CA ARG A 162 -18.10 1.69 19.34
C ARG A 162 -16.58 1.59 19.17
N TYR A 163 -16.07 2.13 18.07
CA TYR A 163 -14.63 2.24 17.83
C TYR A 163 -14.08 3.45 18.58
N ASP A 164 -13.79 3.26 19.87
CA ASP A 164 -13.24 4.27 20.77
C ASP A 164 -11.74 4.02 21.06
N GLN A 165 -11.26 4.37 22.25
CA GLN A 165 -9.85 4.17 22.64
C GLN A 165 -9.50 2.69 22.82
N ASP A 166 -10.48 1.82 23.04
CA ASP A 166 -10.29 0.38 23.08
C ASP A 166 -10.27 -0.24 21.66
N GLU A 167 -10.60 0.56 20.63
CA GLU A 167 -10.58 0.17 19.22
C GLU A 167 -11.45 -1.06 18.95
N GLY A 168 -12.63 -1.09 19.58
CA GLY A 168 -13.64 -2.13 19.42
C GLY A 168 -14.22 -2.17 18.01
N TYR A 169 -14.33 -3.37 17.43
CA TYR A 169 -14.93 -3.61 16.12
C TYR A 169 -15.71 -4.93 16.10
N LEU A 170 -16.56 -5.12 15.09
CA LEU A 170 -17.31 -6.35 14.90
C LEU A 170 -16.67 -7.25 13.83
N GLN A 171 -16.33 -8.49 14.18
CA GLN A 171 -16.03 -9.53 13.20
C GLN A 171 -17.35 -10.12 12.71
N ILE A 172 -17.74 -9.78 11.49
CA ILE A 172 -18.99 -10.21 10.87
C ILE A 172 -18.80 -11.58 10.21
N ASP A 173 -19.58 -12.56 10.65
CA ASP A 173 -19.58 -13.93 10.13
C ASP A 173 -20.95 -14.59 10.44
N VAL A 174 -21.16 -15.81 9.99
CA VAL A 174 -22.33 -16.61 10.38
C VAL A 174 -22.29 -16.96 11.88
N HIS A 175 -23.45 -17.16 12.50
CA HIS A 175 -23.53 -17.60 13.89
C HIS A 175 -22.95 -19.02 14.06
N PRO A 176 -22.20 -19.33 15.15
CA PRO A 176 -21.84 -18.48 16.28
C PRO A 176 -20.48 -17.76 16.14
N LYS A 177 -19.91 -17.68 14.93
CA LYS A 177 -18.56 -17.13 14.72
C LYS A 177 -18.48 -15.61 14.81
N GLN A 178 -19.59 -14.90 14.56
CA GLN A 178 -19.67 -13.45 14.71
C GLN A 178 -19.40 -13.04 16.16
N LYS A 179 -18.49 -12.08 16.36
CA LYS A 179 -18.13 -11.59 17.69
C LYS A 179 -17.52 -10.19 17.67
N ALA A 180 -17.66 -9.48 18.78
CA ALA A 180 -16.88 -8.28 19.04
C ALA A 180 -15.39 -8.64 19.22
N ALA A 181 -14.51 -7.76 18.78
CA ALA A 181 -13.07 -7.85 18.92
C ALA A 181 -12.49 -6.44 19.10
N GLN A 182 -11.19 -6.34 19.38
CA GLN A 182 -10.50 -5.09 19.63
C GLN A 182 -9.18 -5.05 18.86
N ARG A 183 -8.70 -3.83 18.57
CA ARG A 183 -7.34 -3.58 18.06
C ARG A 183 -6.98 -4.40 16.81
N LEU A 184 -7.81 -4.28 15.78
CA LEU A 184 -7.60 -4.97 14.49
C LEU A 184 -6.21 -4.64 13.92
N LYS A 185 -5.38 -5.66 13.74
CA LYS A 185 -4.04 -5.59 13.13
C LYS A 185 -3.13 -4.52 13.75
N ASP A 186 -3.15 -4.36 15.07
CA ASP A 186 -2.39 -3.31 15.79
C ASP A 186 -0.89 -3.27 15.47
N THR A 187 -0.22 -4.42 15.45
CA THR A 187 1.21 -4.54 15.13
C THR A 187 1.51 -4.09 13.71
N LYS A 188 0.68 -4.48 12.74
CA LYS A 188 0.81 -4.04 11.34
C LYS A 188 0.49 -2.55 11.21
N TYR A 189 -0.49 -2.04 11.97
CA TYR A 189 -0.79 -0.62 12.00
C TYR A 189 0.40 0.20 12.50
N GLU A 190 1.07 -0.24 13.57
CA GLU A 190 2.30 0.38 14.08
C GLU A 190 3.43 0.31 13.03
N PHE A 191 3.61 -0.84 12.39
CA PHE A 191 4.60 -0.98 11.32
C PHE A 191 4.39 0.07 10.22
N TRP A 192 3.19 0.12 9.64
CA TRP A 192 2.89 0.99 8.50
C TRP A 192 2.91 2.49 8.85
N ASN A 193 2.47 2.87 10.05
CA ASN A 193 2.27 4.28 10.40
C ASN A 193 3.40 4.89 11.24
N LYS A 194 4.33 4.08 11.75
CA LYS A 194 5.44 4.55 12.59
C LYS A 194 6.78 3.98 12.15
N ILE A 195 6.94 2.66 12.21
CA ILE A 195 8.25 2.00 11.99
C ILE A 195 8.73 2.21 10.54
N LEU A 196 7.85 2.00 9.57
CA LEU A 196 8.20 2.12 8.15
C LEU A 196 8.57 3.56 7.76
N PRO A 197 7.78 4.60 8.11
CA PRO A 197 8.19 6.00 7.91
C PRO A 197 9.54 6.35 8.55
N GLU A 198 9.79 5.91 9.79
CA GLU A 198 11.06 6.15 10.49
C GLU A 198 12.24 5.50 9.74
N LYS A 199 12.07 4.26 9.27
CA LYS A 199 13.09 3.58 8.44
C LYS A 199 13.33 4.32 7.12
N ILE A 200 12.28 4.80 6.46
CA ILE A 200 12.40 5.59 5.21
C ILE A 200 13.17 6.89 5.46
N GLN A 201 12.85 7.60 6.53
CA GLN A 201 13.56 8.82 6.91
C GLN A 201 15.04 8.55 7.19
N LYS A 202 15.34 7.48 7.93
CA LYS A 202 16.72 7.08 8.23
C LYS A 202 17.50 6.73 6.96
N MET A 203 16.92 5.93 6.05
CA MET A 203 17.53 5.62 4.75
C MET A 203 17.80 6.89 3.92
N ALA A 204 16.88 7.86 3.94
CA ALA A 204 17.06 9.13 3.25
C ALA A 204 18.19 9.98 3.86
N GLN A 205 18.32 9.99 5.19
CA GLN A 205 19.42 10.66 5.89
C GLN A 205 20.77 10.01 5.56
N GLU A 206 20.87 8.69 5.67
CA GLU A 206 22.09 7.94 5.35
C GLU A 206 22.49 8.13 3.87
N ALA A 207 21.51 8.13 2.94
CA ALA A 207 21.77 8.41 1.53
C ALA A 207 22.24 9.85 1.29
N ALA A 208 21.72 10.83 2.04
CA ALA A 208 22.17 12.22 1.96
C ALA A 208 23.60 12.40 2.50
N GLU A 209 23.94 11.69 3.59
CA GLU A 209 25.30 11.67 4.15
C GLU A 209 26.30 11.02 3.18
N HIS A 210 25.94 9.91 2.54
CA HIS A 210 26.78 9.25 1.52
C HIS A 210 26.82 9.99 0.17
N ALA A 211 25.84 10.85 -0.11
CA ALA A 211 25.83 11.73 -1.28
C ALA A 211 26.69 12.99 -1.07
N GLY A 212 27.12 13.28 0.17
CA GLY A 212 28.33 14.06 0.39
C GLY A 212 29.53 13.20 -0.01
N GLY A 213 30.31 13.63 -0.99
CA GLY A 213 31.63 13.05 -1.26
C GLY A 213 32.48 13.05 0.02
N GLU A 214 33.61 12.33 0.01
CA GLU A 214 34.52 12.21 1.18
C GLU A 214 34.98 13.57 1.78
N ASP A 215 34.66 14.69 1.13
CA ASP A 215 34.94 16.09 1.48
C ASP A 215 33.70 16.99 1.67
N GLY A 216 32.48 16.42 1.72
CA GLY A 216 31.22 17.18 1.88
C GLY A 216 30.69 17.85 0.61
N ARG A 217 31.27 17.56 -0.56
CA ARG A 217 30.77 18.06 -1.86
C ARG A 217 29.63 17.19 -2.40
N PRO A 218 28.59 17.76 -3.06
CA PRO A 218 27.45 16.98 -3.52
C PRO A 218 27.80 16.06 -4.71
N LEU A 219 27.55 14.76 -4.57
CA LEU A 219 27.72 13.75 -5.61
C LEU A 219 26.34 13.25 -6.11
N VAL A 220 26.10 13.38 -7.42
CA VAL A 220 24.83 12.98 -8.06
C VAL A 220 25.06 11.97 -9.17
N GLY A 221 24.22 10.93 -9.23
CA GLY A 221 24.15 10.00 -10.35
C GLY A 221 23.17 10.48 -11.42
N THR A 222 23.58 10.46 -12.70
CA THR A 222 22.70 10.69 -13.86
C THR A 222 22.68 9.45 -14.75
N ARG A 223 21.74 9.40 -15.71
CA ARG A 223 21.72 8.34 -16.74
C ARG A 223 22.97 8.31 -17.64
N TYR A 224 23.79 9.37 -17.63
CA TYR A 224 24.99 9.51 -18.46
C TYR A 224 26.30 9.32 -17.67
N GLY A 225 26.25 9.32 -16.34
CA GLY A 225 27.42 9.21 -15.46
C GLY A 225 27.25 9.97 -14.15
N LYS A 226 28.25 9.89 -13.26
CA LYS A 226 28.25 10.58 -11.95
C LYS A 226 28.84 11.99 -12.07
N LEU A 227 28.28 12.94 -11.32
CA LEU A 227 28.71 14.34 -11.25
C LEU A 227 29.06 14.70 -9.81
N LEU A 228 30.21 15.32 -9.60
CA LEU A 228 30.61 15.93 -8.34
C LEU A 228 30.47 17.45 -8.46
N GLY A 229 29.56 18.05 -7.71
CA GLY A 229 29.26 19.48 -7.71
C GLY A 229 29.92 20.21 -6.54
N LYS A 230 29.44 21.43 -6.26
CA LYS A 230 29.86 22.21 -5.09
C LYS A 230 28.67 22.86 -4.40
N MET A 231 28.83 23.16 -3.12
CA MET A 231 27.90 24.02 -2.40
C MET A 231 28.14 25.48 -2.78
N VAL A 232 27.06 26.21 -3.07
CA VAL A 232 27.09 27.64 -3.39
C VAL A 232 26.06 28.36 -2.54
N THR A 233 26.42 29.53 -2.02
CA THR A 233 25.47 30.42 -1.33
C THR A 233 24.78 31.29 -2.36
N VAL A 234 23.45 31.29 -2.36
CA VAL A 234 22.65 32.12 -3.28
C VAL A 234 22.82 33.59 -2.89
N LYS A 235 23.22 34.44 -3.85
CA LYS A 235 23.41 35.88 -3.61
C LYS A 235 22.19 36.46 -2.89
N GLU A 236 22.46 37.31 -1.89
CA GLU A 236 21.44 38.02 -1.10
C GLU A 236 20.59 37.13 -0.17
N THR A 237 21.00 35.88 0.05
CA THR A 237 20.37 34.98 1.03
C THR A 237 21.42 34.14 1.77
N ASP A 238 21.07 33.64 2.95
CA ASP A 238 21.90 32.64 3.66
C ASP A 238 21.64 31.20 3.18
N ARG A 239 20.92 31.02 2.06
CA ARG A 239 20.54 29.69 1.56
C ARG A 239 21.72 29.09 0.78
N GLN A 240 22.14 27.90 1.20
CA GLN A 240 23.09 27.09 0.45
C GLN A 240 22.35 26.15 -0.51
N VAL A 241 22.90 25.98 -1.72
CA VAL A 241 22.37 25.10 -2.75
C VAL A 241 23.49 24.25 -3.36
N HIS A 242 23.17 23.03 -3.75
CA HIS A 242 24.05 22.21 -4.58
C HIS A 242 24.06 22.76 -6.01
N ALA A 243 25.24 23.09 -6.53
CA ALA A 243 25.43 23.57 -7.88
C ALA A 243 26.29 22.60 -8.70
N PHE A 244 25.83 22.32 -9.92
CA PHE A 244 26.50 21.49 -10.91
C PHE A 244 26.64 22.27 -12.21
N TYR A 245 27.88 22.54 -12.61
CA TYR A 245 28.23 23.32 -13.80
C TYR A 245 28.90 22.43 -14.86
N GLY A 246 28.90 22.88 -16.12
CA GLY A 246 29.58 22.16 -17.20
C GLY A 246 28.99 20.78 -17.51
N VAL A 247 27.73 20.52 -17.11
CA VAL A 247 27.05 19.25 -17.36
C VAL A 247 26.75 19.12 -18.87
N PRO A 248 27.24 18.08 -19.55
CA PRO A 248 26.97 17.89 -20.98
C PRO A 248 25.46 17.72 -21.22
N PHE A 249 24.89 18.62 -22.03
CA PHE A 249 23.47 18.58 -22.38
C PHE A 249 23.22 17.94 -23.75
N ALA A 250 24.18 18.07 -24.68
CA ALA A 250 24.06 17.62 -26.06
C ALA A 250 25.42 17.24 -26.65
N LYS A 251 25.40 16.51 -27.77
CA LYS A 251 26.60 16.30 -28.60
C LYS A 251 27.09 17.64 -29.18
N PRO A 252 28.41 17.91 -29.17
CA PRO A 252 28.95 19.12 -29.77
C PRO A 252 28.59 19.24 -31.26
N PRO A 253 28.07 20.39 -31.74
CA PRO A 253 27.70 20.59 -33.14
C PRO A 253 28.93 20.90 -34.00
N VAL A 254 29.92 20.00 -34.00
CA VAL A 254 31.19 20.15 -34.72
C VAL A 254 31.29 19.19 -35.90
N GLY A 255 32.10 19.56 -36.90
CA GLY A 255 32.29 18.76 -38.11
C GLY A 255 30.97 18.45 -38.82
N PRO A 256 30.68 17.17 -39.13
CA PRO A 256 29.41 16.76 -39.76
C PRO A 256 28.15 17.15 -38.97
N LEU A 257 28.26 17.42 -37.66
CA LEU A 257 27.12 17.75 -36.79
C LEU A 257 26.77 19.24 -36.77
N ARG A 258 27.51 20.10 -37.47
CA ARG A 258 27.34 21.56 -37.43
C ARG A 258 25.93 22.05 -37.78
N PHE A 259 25.24 21.34 -38.66
CA PHE A 259 23.88 21.65 -39.10
C PHE A 259 22.88 20.52 -38.82
N ALA A 260 23.28 19.51 -38.04
CA ALA A 260 22.41 18.40 -37.67
C ALA A 260 21.57 18.75 -36.44
N ALA A 261 20.45 18.04 -36.26
CA ALA A 261 19.67 18.13 -35.03
C ALA A 261 20.52 17.70 -33.82
N SER A 262 20.32 18.39 -32.69
CA SER A 262 21.04 18.13 -31.45
C SER A 262 20.81 16.68 -30.97
N GLY A 263 21.88 15.91 -30.83
CA GLY A 263 21.86 14.55 -30.28
C GLY A 263 22.11 14.52 -28.77
N PRO A 264 21.72 13.44 -28.07
CA PRO A 264 22.01 13.26 -26.65
C PRO A 264 23.53 13.23 -26.40
N PRO A 265 24.01 13.68 -25.22
CA PRO A 265 25.42 13.70 -24.89
C PRO A 265 25.98 12.28 -24.79
N GLU A 266 27.29 12.15 -24.92
CA GLU A 266 27.98 10.89 -24.67
C GLU A 266 28.03 10.62 -23.16
N SER A 267 27.76 9.38 -22.78
CA SER A 267 27.97 8.91 -21.41
C SER A 267 29.46 8.90 -21.07
N TRP A 268 29.79 9.13 -19.80
CA TRP A 268 31.17 9.10 -19.31
C TRP A 268 31.34 8.04 -18.21
N ASN A 269 32.55 7.48 -18.15
CA ASN A 269 32.94 6.55 -17.09
C ASN A 269 33.55 7.33 -15.91
N GLY A 270 33.25 6.92 -14.69
CA GLY A 270 33.74 7.55 -13.47
C GLY A 270 32.93 8.78 -13.03
N VAL A 271 33.56 9.64 -12.24
CA VAL A 271 32.97 10.86 -11.66
C VAL A 271 33.50 12.07 -12.43
N LYS A 272 32.61 12.92 -12.93
CA LYS A 272 32.97 14.17 -13.62
C LYS A 272 32.85 15.34 -12.64
N GLU A 273 33.92 16.14 -12.53
CA GLU A 273 33.92 17.43 -11.84
C GLU A 273 32.99 18.41 -12.57
N ALA A 274 31.95 18.85 -11.86
CA ALA A 274 30.90 19.76 -12.33
C ALA A 274 30.93 21.04 -11.49
N THR A 275 32.11 21.58 -11.24
CA THR A 275 32.36 22.69 -10.30
C THR A 275 32.66 24.02 -11.01
N GLU A 276 32.89 23.98 -12.33
CA GLU A 276 33.25 25.13 -13.17
C GLU A 276 32.27 25.32 -14.34
N GLN A 277 32.03 26.58 -14.71
CA GLN A 277 31.24 26.88 -15.91
C GLN A 277 31.93 26.35 -17.16
N PRO A 278 31.16 25.90 -18.17
CA PRO A 278 31.78 25.50 -19.44
C PRO A 278 32.54 26.69 -20.04
N PRO A 279 33.63 26.44 -20.80
CA PRO A 279 34.28 27.49 -21.56
C PRO A 279 33.27 28.21 -22.46
N MET A 280 33.26 29.54 -22.43
CA MET A 280 32.52 30.36 -23.40
C MET A 280 33.29 30.47 -24.71
#